data_AF-A0A9Q9DQ65-F1
#
_entry.id   AF-A0A9Q9DQ65-F1
#
_cell.length_a   1.000
_cell.length_b   1.000
_cell.length_c   1.000
_cell.angle_alpha   90.00
_cell.angle_beta   90.00
_cell.angle_gamma   90.00
#
_symmetry.space_group_name_H-M   'P 1'
#
loop_
_entity.id
_entity.type
_entity.pdbx_description
1 polymer ?
#
loop_
_entity_poly.entity_id
_entity_poly.type
_entity_poly.pdbx_seq_one_letter_code
_entity_poly.pdbx_strand_id
1 'polypeptide(L)'
;MSTTKATTASARATIQAFHARLAAAEKQQFQAWEQQDQQQFQDMYSPCNSSSTFHDLQCGHRIQTEYTASCGGLCARPVQGYPFACPTCLIDVVRAEVALEGLTLKLDHDEAMRENESSQESEVRRVADQYIAAMLRRGYRACKAVSKFDEPRLQFFDQFMRQDGFGGVKDEGEKEEPVTPRKRPGMATRKSTPRRSGSDQTPRTLNFRGSTAEGPTEEKKRIENNKEGVNGAMDGNPGQTAETWVNLPPESAATEAVRKAMEAFSLA
;
A
#
# COMPACT_ATOMS: atom_id res chain seq x y z
N MET A 1 7.58 -73.41 -22.29
CA MET A 1 8.27 -72.10 -22.35
C MET A 1 7.33 -70.90 -22.15
N SER A 2 6.14 -71.06 -21.56
CA SER A 2 5.13 -69.98 -21.48
C SER A 2 5.13 -69.19 -20.17
N THR A 3 5.88 -69.62 -19.15
CA THR A 3 5.87 -69.02 -17.81
C THR A 3 6.63 -67.71 -17.71
N THR A 4 7.73 -67.52 -18.47
CA THR A 4 8.57 -66.32 -18.40
C THR A 4 7.90 -65.07 -18.98
N LYS A 5 6.99 -65.23 -19.96
CA LYS A 5 6.24 -64.10 -20.55
C LYS A 5 5.14 -63.56 -19.61
N ALA A 6 4.55 -64.42 -18.78
CA ALA A 6 3.54 -63.99 -17.81
C ALA A 6 4.17 -63.14 -16.68
N THR A 7 5.39 -63.50 -16.25
CA THR A 7 6.11 -62.78 -15.18
C THR A 7 6.52 -61.36 -15.59
N THR A 8 6.95 -61.18 -16.84
CA THR A 8 7.36 -59.85 -17.34
C THR A 8 6.19 -58.90 -17.53
N ALA A 9 5.03 -59.41 -17.98
CA ALA A 9 3.80 -58.62 -18.08
C ALA A 9 3.32 -58.15 -16.70
N SER A 10 3.33 -59.05 -15.70
CA SER A 10 2.98 -58.70 -14.33
C SER A 10 3.92 -57.65 -13.74
N ALA A 11 5.23 -57.77 -13.95
CA ALA A 11 6.21 -56.80 -13.45
C ALA A 11 6.00 -55.40 -14.06
N ARG A 12 5.74 -55.33 -15.37
CA ARG A 12 5.44 -54.06 -16.07
C ARG A 12 4.17 -53.40 -15.53
N ALA A 13 3.11 -54.18 -15.31
CA ALA A 13 1.86 -53.67 -14.73
C ALA A 13 2.08 -53.09 -13.33
N THR A 14 2.89 -53.75 -12.49
CA THR A 14 3.23 -53.25 -11.15
C THR A 14 4.02 -51.93 -11.22
N ILE A 15 5.00 -51.83 -12.11
CA ILE A 15 5.80 -50.60 -12.30
C ILE A 15 4.91 -49.46 -12.80
N GLN A 16 4.04 -49.71 -13.78
CA GLN A 16 3.10 -48.69 -14.28
C GLN A 16 2.12 -48.23 -13.20
N ALA A 17 1.58 -49.16 -12.41
CA ALA A 17 0.69 -48.81 -11.28
C ALA A 17 1.43 -47.97 -10.22
N PHE A 18 2.72 -48.23 -9.98
CA PHE A 18 3.54 -47.44 -9.08
C PHE A 18 3.73 -46.00 -9.60
N HIS A 19 4.12 -45.81 -10.87
CA HIS A 19 4.26 -44.47 -11.45
C HIS A 19 2.92 -43.71 -11.50
N ALA A 20 1.81 -44.39 -11.80
CA ALA A 20 0.49 -43.77 -11.77
C ALA A 20 0.11 -43.28 -10.36
N ARG A 21 0.45 -44.05 -9.32
CA ARG A 21 0.25 -43.63 -7.93
C ARG A 21 1.14 -42.45 -7.54
N LEU A 22 2.40 -42.43 -7.98
CA LEU A 22 3.30 -41.29 -7.74
C LEU A 22 2.79 -40.03 -8.42
N ALA A 23 2.44 -40.09 -9.72
CA ALA A 23 1.90 -38.95 -10.45
C ALA A 23 0.56 -38.45 -9.84
N ALA A 24 -0.30 -39.36 -9.39
CA ALA A 24 -1.52 -38.99 -8.69
C ALA A 24 -1.24 -38.31 -7.34
N ALA A 25 -0.24 -38.79 -6.58
CA ALA A 25 0.16 -38.18 -5.32
C ALA A 25 0.76 -36.78 -5.52
N GLU A 26 1.64 -36.59 -6.51
CA GLU A 26 2.20 -35.29 -6.89
C GLU A 26 1.09 -34.31 -7.30
N LYS A 27 0.14 -34.76 -8.12
CA LYS A 27 -1.01 -33.94 -8.51
C LYS A 27 -1.85 -33.52 -7.30
N GLN A 28 -2.09 -34.43 -6.35
CA GLN A 28 -2.81 -34.11 -5.12
C GLN A 28 -2.07 -33.09 -4.25
N GLN A 29 -0.74 -33.21 -4.14
CA GLN A 29 0.08 -32.24 -3.42
C GLN A 29 0.01 -30.85 -4.06
N PHE A 30 0.12 -30.77 -5.38
CA PHE A 30 0.02 -29.52 -6.11
C PHE A 30 -1.35 -28.85 -5.93
N GLN A 31 -2.43 -29.62 -6.06
CA GLN A 31 -3.80 -29.11 -5.84
C GLN A 31 -4.02 -28.62 -4.41
N ALA A 32 -3.50 -29.33 -3.40
CA ALA A 32 -3.60 -28.90 -2.01
C ALA A 32 -2.85 -27.59 -1.77
N TRP A 33 -1.68 -27.42 -2.39
CA TRP A 33 -0.91 -26.19 -2.34
C TRP A 33 -1.64 -25.01 -3.00
N GLU A 34 -2.20 -25.21 -4.20
CA GLU A 34 -2.99 -24.18 -4.90
C GLU A 34 -4.21 -23.73 -4.08
N GLN A 35 -4.91 -24.67 -3.44
CA GLN A 35 -6.05 -24.35 -2.57
C GLN A 35 -5.61 -23.55 -1.34
N GLN A 36 -4.47 -23.90 -0.75
CA GLN A 36 -3.91 -23.17 0.38
C GLN A 36 -3.50 -21.75 -0.01
N ASP A 37 -2.81 -21.58 -1.13
CA ASP A 37 -2.45 -20.27 -1.68
C ASP A 37 -3.70 -19.42 -1.96
N GLN A 38 -4.71 -20.02 -2.60
CA GLN A 38 -5.97 -19.35 -2.88
C GLN A 38 -6.69 -18.90 -1.61
N GLN A 39 -6.71 -19.74 -0.56
CA GLN A 39 -7.31 -19.39 0.73
C GLN A 39 -6.54 -18.24 1.40
N GLN A 40 -5.21 -18.30 1.45
CA GLN A 40 -4.39 -17.23 2.01
C GLN A 40 -4.60 -15.90 1.27
N PHE A 41 -4.66 -15.97 -0.06
CA PHE A 41 -4.96 -14.82 -0.89
C PHE A 41 -6.33 -14.24 -0.57
N GLN A 42 -7.38 -15.07 -0.48
CA GLN A 42 -8.71 -14.61 -0.10
C GLN A 42 -8.70 -14.00 1.32
N ASP A 43 -7.95 -14.55 2.26
CA ASP A 43 -7.91 -14.05 3.62
C ASP A 43 -7.26 -12.66 3.72
N MET A 44 -6.19 -12.44 2.96
CA MET A 44 -5.47 -11.17 2.94
C MET A 44 -6.13 -10.09 2.08
N TYR A 45 -6.80 -10.47 0.99
CA TYR A 45 -7.23 -9.52 -0.04
C TYR A 45 -8.75 -9.45 -0.24
N SER A 46 -9.52 -10.32 0.40
CA SER A 46 -10.98 -10.20 0.38
C SER A 46 -11.43 -8.97 1.18
N PRO A 47 -12.27 -8.10 0.59
CA PRO A 47 -12.77 -6.94 1.29
C PRO A 47 -13.56 -7.35 2.53
N CYS A 48 -13.45 -6.54 3.58
CA CYS A 48 -14.14 -6.73 4.85
C CYS A 48 -13.79 -8.04 5.58
N ASN A 49 -12.65 -8.66 5.27
CA ASN A 49 -12.07 -9.73 6.09
C ASN A 49 -11.24 -9.13 7.23
N SER A 50 -11.21 -9.79 8.40
CA SER A 50 -10.43 -9.32 9.57
C SER A 50 -8.93 -9.28 9.32
N SER A 51 -8.45 -10.12 8.41
CA SER A 51 -7.04 -10.20 8.01
C SER A 51 -6.72 -9.30 6.81
N SER A 52 -7.72 -8.65 6.23
CA SER A 52 -7.55 -7.80 5.06
C SER A 52 -7.48 -6.33 5.44
N THR A 53 -6.73 -5.56 4.65
CA THR A 53 -6.73 -4.09 4.69
C THR A 53 -7.78 -3.48 3.75
N PHE A 54 -8.50 -4.32 3.00
CA PHE A 54 -9.50 -3.86 2.04
C PHE A 54 -10.89 -3.85 2.66
N HIS A 55 -11.66 -2.81 2.37
CA HIS A 55 -13.05 -2.70 2.77
C HIS A 55 -13.89 -2.20 1.60
N ASP A 56 -15.01 -2.88 1.36
CA ASP A 56 -16.05 -2.36 0.47
C ASP A 56 -17.02 -1.54 1.32
N LEU A 57 -17.29 -0.31 0.88
CA LEU A 57 -18.21 0.62 1.55
C LEU A 57 -19.62 0.52 0.96
N GLN A 58 -20.62 0.98 1.72
CA GLN A 58 -22.03 0.99 1.28
C GLN A 58 -22.26 1.88 0.06
N CYS A 59 -21.41 2.89 -0.17
CA CYS A 59 -21.44 3.71 -1.38
C CYS A 59 -20.92 2.98 -2.64
N GLY A 60 -20.49 1.72 -2.54
CA GLY A 60 -20.00 0.92 -3.66
C GLY A 60 -18.49 1.02 -3.91
N HIS A 61 -17.80 1.95 -3.26
CA HIS A 61 -16.35 2.14 -3.39
C HIS A 61 -15.56 1.17 -2.50
N ARG A 62 -14.40 0.74 -3.01
CA ARG A 62 -13.40 0.00 -2.25
C ARG A 62 -12.36 0.96 -1.69
N ILE A 63 -11.98 0.73 -0.44
CA ILE A 63 -10.91 1.45 0.24
C ILE A 63 -9.86 0.47 0.78
N GLN A 64 -8.66 0.98 0.99
CA GLN A 64 -7.55 0.30 1.63
C GLN A 64 -7.09 1.09 2.86
N THR A 65 -6.91 0.40 3.98
CA THR A 65 -6.33 0.95 5.20
C THR A 65 -4.84 0.65 5.27
N GLU A 66 -4.11 1.45 6.04
CA GLU A 66 -2.66 1.24 6.24
C GLU A 66 -2.35 -0.07 6.99
N TYR A 67 -3.23 -0.47 7.90
CA TYR A 67 -3.15 -1.68 8.72
C TYR A 67 -4.49 -2.40 8.73
N THR A 68 -4.48 -3.69 9.07
CA THR A 68 -5.71 -4.47 9.19
C THR A 68 -6.61 -3.84 10.24
N ALA A 69 -7.86 -3.58 9.84
CA ALA A 69 -8.83 -2.86 10.66
C ALA A 69 -10.16 -3.61 10.65
N SER A 70 -10.90 -3.53 11.76
CA SER A 70 -12.28 -4.02 11.77
C SER A 70 -13.16 -3.17 10.86
N CYS A 71 -14.19 -3.78 10.28
CA CYS A 71 -15.20 -3.03 9.53
C CYS A 71 -15.83 -1.93 10.39
N GLY A 72 -16.19 -0.81 9.74
CA GLY A 72 -16.89 0.30 10.38
C GLY A 72 -18.38 0.31 10.02
N GLY A 73 -19.13 1.26 10.58
CA GLY A 73 -20.58 1.37 10.34
C GLY A 73 -20.99 1.63 8.89
N LEU A 74 -20.06 2.12 8.04
CA LEU A 74 -20.29 2.40 6.62
C LEU A 74 -19.75 1.32 5.67
N CYS A 75 -19.23 0.21 6.19
CA CYS A 75 -18.84 -0.93 5.38
C CYS A 75 -20.07 -1.66 4.82
N ALA A 76 -19.91 -2.34 3.69
CA ALA A 76 -20.90 -3.24 3.11
C ALA A 76 -21.31 -4.36 4.08
N ARG A 77 -20.37 -4.80 4.92
CA ARG A 77 -20.61 -5.64 6.10
C ARG A 77 -20.39 -4.81 7.37
N PRO A 78 -21.40 -4.08 7.85
CA PRO A 78 -21.21 -3.16 8.96
C PRO A 78 -20.95 -3.93 10.26
N VAL A 79 -19.96 -3.46 11.01
CA VAL A 79 -19.64 -3.94 12.37
C VAL A 79 -19.59 -2.71 13.28
N GLN A 80 -19.81 -2.91 14.58
CA GLN A 80 -19.63 -1.84 15.57
C GLN A 80 -18.19 -1.33 15.51
N GLY A 81 -18.01 -0.07 15.11
CA GLY A 81 -16.71 0.54 14.94
C GLY A 81 -16.81 1.91 14.29
N TYR A 82 -15.72 2.68 14.37
CA TYR A 82 -15.65 4.00 13.76
C TYR A 82 -15.79 3.91 12.24
N PRO A 83 -16.59 4.78 11.60
CA PRO A 83 -16.77 4.77 10.16
C PRO A 83 -15.48 5.15 9.41
N PHE A 84 -15.38 4.67 8.17
CA PHE A 84 -14.35 5.13 7.23
C PHE A 84 -14.89 6.31 6.43
N ALA A 85 -14.01 7.28 6.13
CA ALA A 85 -14.35 8.38 5.22
C ALA A 85 -14.02 7.95 3.78
N CYS A 86 -15.02 7.80 2.91
CA CYS A 86 -14.79 7.43 1.51
C CYS A 86 -14.14 8.60 0.75
N PRO A 87 -12.89 8.49 0.28
CA PRO A 87 -12.23 9.61 -0.39
C PRO A 87 -12.91 9.97 -1.71
N THR A 88 -13.36 8.97 -2.49
CA THR A 88 -14.04 9.20 -3.76
C THR A 88 -15.33 10.02 -3.59
N CYS A 89 -16.21 9.60 -2.67
CA CYS A 89 -17.44 10.35 -2.41
C CYS A 89 -17.17 11.76 -1.88
N LEU A 90 -16.13 11.94 -1.05
CA LEU A 90 -15.76 13.27 -0.56
C LEU A 90 -15.26 14.17 -1.69
N ILE A 91 -14.44 13.64 -2.60
CA ILE A 91 -13.97 14.38 -3.78
C ILE A 91 -15.15 14.74 -4.68
N ASP A 92 -16.11 13.84 -4.89
CA ASP A 92 -17.30 14.11 -5.71
C ASP A 92 -18.16 15.23 -5.12
N VAL A 93 -18.36 15.21 -3.80
CA VAL A 93 -19.08 16.29 -3.08
C VAL A 93 -18.34 17.62 -3.22
N VAL A 94 -17.03 17.63 -3.00
CA VAL A 94 -16.21 18.85 -3.12
C VAL A 94 -16.18 19.36 -4.55
N ARG A 95 -16.09 18.47 -5.55
CA ARG A 95 -16.17 18.83 -6.96
C ARG A 95 -17.50 19.50 -7.28
N ALA A 96 -18.60 18.98 -6.74
CA ALA A 96 -19.92 19.59 -6.89
C ALA A 96 -19.99 20.96 -6.17
N GLU A 97 -19.44 21.09 -4.96
CA GLU A 97 -19.38 22.36 -4.22
C GLU A 97 -18.58 23.42 -4.99
N VAL A 98 -17.36 23.10 -5.44
CA VAL A 98 -16.51 24.02 -6.23
C VAL A 98 -17.18 24.39 -7.54
N ALA A 99 -17.85 23.45 -8.21
CA ALA A 99 -18.62 23.76 -9.42
C ALA A 99 -19.80 24.71 -9.12
N LEU A 100 -20.52 24.50 -8.01
CA LEU A 100 -21.61 25.38 -7.59
C LEU A 100 -21.11 26.77 -7.16
N GLU A 101 -19.94 26.86 -6.52
CA GLU A 101 -19.28 28.13 -6.20
C GLU A 101 -18.88 28.88 -7.48
N GLY A 102 -18.37 28.17 -8.48
CA GLY A 102 -18.10 28.72 -9.81
C GLY A 102 -19.37 29.21 -10.54
N LEU A 103 -20.54 28.67 -10.19
CA LEU A 103 -21.84 29.15 -10.70
C LEU A 103 -22.43 30.29 -9.86
N THR A 104 -22.11 30.36 -8.56
CA THR A 104 -22.63 31.37 -7.63
C THR A 104 -21.75 32.62 -7.49
N LEU A 105 -20.53 32.61 -8.03
CA LEU A 105 -19.61 33.74 -8.05
C LEU A 105 -19.30 34.15 -9.51
N LYS A 106 -19.42 35.39 -9.99
CA LYS A 106 -19.91 36.69 -9.49
C LYS A 106 -20.29 37.49 -10.74
N LEU A 107 -21.38 38.26 -10.66
CA LEU A 107 -21.79 39.27 -11.64
C LEU A 107 -20.85 40.51 -11.66
N ASP A 108 -19.63 40.38 -11.15
CA ASP A 108 -18.62 41.41 -11.13
C ASP A 108 -17.60 41.10 -12.23
N HIS A 109 -18.01 41.46 -13.46
CA HIS A 109 -17.09 41.73 -14.55
C HIS A 109 -16.08 42.80 -14.09
N ASP A 110 -14.81 42.45 -13.86
CA ASP A 110 -13.66 43.33 -14.19
C ASP A 110 -12.26 42.77 -13.82
N GLU A 111 -12.13 41.57 -13.27
CA GLU A 111 -10.81 41.04 -12.86
C GLU A 111 -10.26 39.96 -13.82
N ALA A 112 -10.40 40.19 -15.12
CA ALA A 112 -10.16 39.21 -16.19
C ALA A 112 -8.69 39.02 -16.63
N MET A 113 -7.68 39.49 -15.90
CA MET A 113 -6.27 39.45 -16.38
C MET A 113 -5.24 39.12 -15.29
N ARG A 114 -5.51 38.12 -14.43
CA ARG A 114 -4.43 37.48 -13.65
C ARG A 114 -4.36 36.00 -13.99
N GLU A 115 -3.50 35.68 -14.96
CA GLU A 115 -2.95 34.36 -15.23
C GLU A 115 -2.28 33.80 -13.97
N ASN A 116 -3.07 33.21 -13.09
CA ASN A 116 -2.61 32.26 -12.11
C ASN A 116 -3.74 31.25 -11.90
N GLU A 117 -4.16 30.63 -13.00
CA GLU A 117 -5.11 29.53 -13.00
C GLU A 117 -4.41 28.31 -12.40
N SER A 118 -4.36 28.25 -11.06
CA SER A 118 -4.28 26.94 -10.42
C SER A 118 -5.43 26.13 -10.99
N SER A 119 -5.11 25.08 -11.76
CA SER A 119 -6.10 24.21 -12.39
C SER A 119 -7.21 23.90 -11.40
N GLN A 120 -8.47 24.02 -11.82
CA GLN A 120 -9.66 23.79 -10.99
C GLN A 120 -9.55 22.49 -10.18
N GLU A 121 -8.91 21.47 -10.74
CA GLU A 121 -8.63 20.18 -10.10
C GLU A 121 -7.71 20.30 -8.88
N SER A 122 -6.73 21.22 -8.89
CA SER A 122 -5.87 21.53 -7.74
C SER A 122 -6.67 22.14 -6.59
N GLU A 123 -7.61 23.04 -6.89
CA GLU A 123 -8.46 23.64 -5.88
C GLU A 123 -9.43 22.61 -5.28
N VAL A 124 -10.04 21.78 -6.13
CA VAL A 124 -10.87 20.64 -5.67
C VAL A 124 -10.09 19.74 -4.72
N ARG A 125 -8.85 19.39 -5.05
CA ARG A 125 -7.99 18.58 -4.15
C ARG A 125 -7.72 19.28 -2.83
N ARG A 126 -7.36 20.57 -2.87
CA ARG A 126 -7.06 21.37 -1.67
C ARG A 126 -8.27 21.45 -0.72
N VAL A 127 -9.46 21.65 -1.27
CA VAL A 127 -10.70 21.69 -0.48
C VAL A 127 -11.05 20.29 0.03
N ALA A 128 -10.91 19.25 -0.79
CA ALA A 128 -11.16 17.87 -0.38
C ALA A 128 -10.26 17.43 0.77
N ASP A 129 -8.97 17.77 0.74
CA ASP A 129 -8.03 17.47 1.82
C ASP A 129 -8.43 18.14 3.15
N GLN A 130 -9.00 19.35 3.11
CA GLN A 130 -9.51 20.02 4.31
C GLN A 130 -10.73 19.29 4.89
N TYR A 131 -11.64 18.84 4.04
CA TYR A 131 -12.79 18.02 4.47
C TYR A 131 -12.33 16.68 5.05
N ILE A 132 -11.39 16.00 4.39
CA ILE A 132 -10.79 14.77 4.90
C ILE A 132 -10.17 15.02 6.29
N ALA A 133 -9.36 16.07 6.45
CA ALA A 133 -8.76 16.44 7.73
C ALA A 133 -9.81 16.78 8.81
N ALA A 134 -10.95 17.38 8.44
CA ALA A 134 -12.06 17.62 9.35
C ALA A 134 -12.75 16.33 9.79
N MET A 135 -12.94 15.38 8.86
CA MET A 135 -13.51 14.06 9.17
C MET A 135 -12.60 13.24 10.07
N LEU A 136 -11.27 13.27 9.83
CA LEU A 136 -10.29 12.62 10.70
C LEU A 136 -10.33 13.18 12.13
N ARG A 137 -10.48 14.50 12.29
CA ARG A 137 -10.67 15.13 13.61
C ARG A 137 -11.96 14.71 14.32
N ARG A 138 -12.99 14.30 13.57
CA ARG A 138 -14.25 13.74 14.11
C ARG A 138 -14.16 12.25 14.46
N GLY A 139 -13.00 11.62 14.30
CA GLY A 139 -12.79 10.20 14.61
C GLY A 139 -13.08 9.25 13.46
N TYR A 140 -13.28 9.75 12.23
CA TYR A 140 -13.29 8.88 11.05
C TYR A 140 -11.90 8.32 10.81
N ARG A 141 -11.83 7.10 10.29
CA ARG A 141 -10.56 6.42 10.00
C ARG A 141 -10.04 6.81 8.61
N ALA A 142 -8.73 7.07 8.54
CA ALA A 142 -8.04 7.34 7.28
C ALA A 142 -8.03 6.09 6.39
N CYS A 143 -8.22 6.30 5.09
CA CYS A 143 -8.14 5.24 4.10
C CYS A 143 -7.77 5.80 2.72
N LYS A 144 -7.27 4.94 1.84
CA LYS A 144 -6.96 5.23 0.45
C LYS A 144 -8.05 4.64 -0.43
N ALA A 145 -8.53 5.39 -1.42
CA ALA A 145 -9.45 4.84 -2.41
C ALA A 145 -8.69 3.87 -3.32
N VAL A 146 -9.31 2.73 -3.64
CA VAL A 146 -8.74 1.74 -4.56
C VAL A 146 -9.79 1.30 -5.56
N SER A 147 -9.40 1.19 -6.83
CA SER A 147 -10.26 0.73 -7.91
C SER A 147 -10.75 -0.69 -7.64
N LYS A 148 -12.05 -0.92 -7.82
CA LYS A 148 -12.66 -2.25 -7.67
C LYS A 148 -12.47 -3.03 -8.97
N PHE A 149 -11.71 -4.12 -8.90
CA PHE A 149 -11.59 -5.09 -9.99
C PHE A 149 -12.42 -6.33 -9.66
N ASP A 150 -12.98 -6.96 -10.69
CA ASP A 150 -13.78 -8.19 -10.55
C ASP A 150 -12.92 -9.36 -10.04
N GLU A 151 -11.66 -9.42 -10.49
CA GLU A 151 -10.67 -10.34 -9.98
C GLU A 151 -9.74 -9.63 -8.99
N PRO A 152 -9.82 -9.92 -7.68
CA PRO A 152 -8.95 -9.27 -6.70
C PRO A 152 -7.47 -9.52 -6.97
N ARG A 153 -7.09 -10.65 -7.62
CA ARG A 153 -5.69 -10.93 -8.01
C ARG A 153 -5.14 -9.87 -8.96
N LEU A 154 -5.96 -9.33 -9.86
CA LEU A 154 -5.55 -8.28 -10.80
C LEU A 154 -5.29 -6.94 -10.10
N GLN A 155 -5.97 -6.68 -8.98
CA GLN A 155 -5.76 -5.46 -8.19
C GLN A 155 -4.33 -5.37 -7.63
N PHE A 156 -3.65 -6.50 -7.49
CA PHE A 156 -2.29 -6.61 -6.98
C PHE A 156 -1.29 -7.03 -8.05
N PHE A 157 -1.69 -7.10 -9.32
CA PHE A 157 -0.81 -7.56 -10.39
C PHE A 157 0.49 -6.75 -10.42
N ASP A 158 0.40 -5.42 -10.33
CA ASP A 158 1.58 -4.55 -10.29
C ASP A 158 2.46 -4.80 -9.05
N GLN A 159 1.85 -5.09 -7.90
CA GLN A 159 2.59 -5.36 -6.67
C GLN A 159 3.29 -6.73 -6.73
N PHE A 160 2.62 -7.75 -7.26
CA PHE A 160 3.20 -9.08 -7.49
C PHE A 160 4.34 -9.01 -8.52
N MET A 161 4.12 -8.36 -9.66
CA MET A 161 5.15 -8.17 -10.69
C MET A 161 6.40 -7.49 -10.11
N ARG A 162 6.23 -6.48 -9.24
CA ARG A 162 7.35 -5.83 -8.56
C ARG A 162 8.04 -6.75 -7.53
N GLN A 163 7.30 -7.54 -6.77
CA GLN A 163 7.87 -8.45 -5.76
C GLN A 163 8.63 -9.62 -6.38
N ASP A 164 8.10 -10.23 -7.44
CA ASP A 164 8.71 -11.37 -8.11
C ASP A 164 9.84 -10.97 -9.07
N GLY A 165 10.17 -9.67 -9.15
CA GLY A 165 11.24 -9.16 -10.02
C GLY A 165 10.91 -9.18 -11.51
N PHE A 166 9.65 -9.46 -11.86
CA PHE A 166 9.14 -9.45 -13.24
C PHE A 166 8.68 -8.07 -13.71
N GLY A 167 8.69 -7.06 -12.85
CA GLY A 167 8.46 -5.66 -13.18
C GLY A 167 9.59 -5.12 -14.06
N GLY A 168 9.57 -5.52 -15.33
CA GLY A 168 10.52 -5.08 -16.35
C GLY A 168 10.51 -3.57 -16.48
N VAL A 169 11.72 -3.02 -16.55
CA VAL A 169 12.05 -1.60 -16.70
C VAL A 169 11.64 -0.78 -15.47
N LYS A 170 12.64 -0.46 -14.63
CA LYS A 170 12.52 0.59 -13.61
C LYS A 170 12.00 1.84 -14.31
N ASP A 171 10.82 2.32 -13.94
CA ASP A 171 10.43 3.70 -14.20
C ASP A 171 11.48 4.58 -13.52
N GLU A 172 12.46 5.08 -14.28
CA GLU A 172 13.54 5.94 -13.78
C GLU A 172 13.04 7.34 -13.36
N GLY A 173 11.72 7.56 -13.27
CA GLY A 173 11.10 8.85 -13.00
C GLY A 173 10.75 9.14 -11.54
N GLU A 174 10.51 8.14 -10.69
CA GLU A 174 10.11 8.36 -9.29
C GLU A 174 11.13 7.73 -8.34
N LYS A 175 12.09 8.54 -7.89
CA LYS A 175 12.91 8.20 -6.73
C LYS A 175 12.00 8.20 -5.50
N GLU A 176 11.39 7.06 -5.18
CA GLU A 176 10.79 6.84 -3.86
C GLU A 176 11.89 7.10 -2.82
N GLU A 177 11.75 8.23 -2.09
CA GLU A 177 12.61 8.52 -0.97
C GLU A 177 12.54 7.33 0.01
N PRO A 178 13.67 6.81 0.48
CA PRO A 178 13.69 5.68 1.38
C PRO A 178 12.87 6.05 2.63
N VAL A 179 11.74 5.37 2.80
CA VAL A 179 10.89 5.48 3.99
C VAL A 179 11.72 5.04 5.18
N THR A 180 12.34 6.02 5.85
CA THR A 180 13.07 5.76 7.07
C THR A 180 12.11 5.10 8.06
N PRO A 181 12.45 3.93 8.63
CA PRO A 181 11.59 3.27 9.60
C PRO A 181 11.36 4.24 10.77
N ARG A 182 10.14 4.78 10.86
CA ARG A 182 9.76 5.62 11.99
C ARG A 182 9.95 4.78 13.25
N LYS A 183 10.78 5.29 14.17
CA LYS A 183 10.99 4.70 15.49
C LYS A 183 9.61 4.48 16.11
N ARG A 184 9.27 3.21 16.35
CA ARG A 184 8.10 2.85 17.15
C ARG A 184 8.14 3.68 18.44
N PRO A 185 7.00 4.14 18.99
CA PRO A 185 6.91 4.63 20.35
C PRO A 185 7.27 3.49 21.31
N GLY A 186 8.56 3.22 21.44
CA GLY A 186 9.12 2.25 22.35
C GLY A 186 8.89 2.76 23.75
N MET A 187 8.22 1.93 24.55
CA MET A 187 8.22 1.99 26.01
C MET A 187 9.55 2.54 26.50
N ALA A 188 9.50 3.75 27.06
CA ALA A 188 10.63 4.32 27.76
C ALA A 188 10.96 3.35 28.91
N THR A 189 12.00 2.53 28.71
CA THR A 189 12.68 1.85 29.79
C THR A 189 13.26 2.97 30.66
N ARG A 190 12.53 3.27 31.73
CA ARG A 190 12.92 4.25 32.73
C ARG A 190 14.30 3.86 33.24
N LYS A 191 15.32 4.61 32.82
CA LYS A 191 16.63 4.59 33.44
C LYS A 191 16.43 5.08 34.86
N SER A 192 16.40 4.16 35.82
CA SER A 192 16.28 4.44 37.24
C SER A 192 17.47 5.27 37.68
N THR A 193 17.26 6.57 37.89
CA THR A 193 18.19 7.44 38.61
C THR A 193 18.23 7.03 40.08
N PRO A 194 19.41 6.97 40.73
CA PRO A 194 19.51 6.68 42.15
C PRO A 194 18.88 7.79 42.97
N ARG A 195 18.02 7.39 43.92
CA ARG A 195 17.43 8.22 44.98
C ARG A 195 18.50 9.08 45.66
N ARG A 196 18.33 10.40 45.62
CA ARG A 196 18.79 11.29 46.70
C ARG A 196 17.60 11.63 47.57
N SER A 197 17.66 11.14 48.80
CA SER A 197 16.83 11.53 49.92
C SER A 197 17.01 13.02 50.21
N GLY A 198 15.93 13.78 50.14
CA GLY A 198 15.84 15.17 50.57
C GLY A 198 14.40 15.45 50.93
N SER A 199 14.13 15.38 52.22
CA SER A 199 12.92 15.86 52.87
C SER A 199 12.69 17.34 52.51
N ASP A 200 11.50 17.69 52.04
CA ASP A 200 10.79 18.78 52.72
C ASP A 200 9.30 18.80 52.41
N GLN A 201 8.57 19.18 53.45
CA GLN A 201 7.13 19.19 53.59
C GLN A 201 6.54 20.41 52.87
N THR A 202 5.38 20.26 52.25
CA THR A 202 4.23 21.20 52.37
C THR A 202 3.05 20.72 51.52
N PRO A 203 1.83 20.63 52.09
CA PRO A 203 0.63 20.45 51.30
C PRO A 203 0.12 21.84 50.85
N ARG A 204 0.09 22.09 49.54
CA ARG A 204 -0.64 23.24 48.99
C ARG A 204 -1.91 22.77 48.30
N THR A 205 -3.01 23.21 48.89
CA THR A 205 -4.40 23.12 48.45
C THR A 205 -4.58 23.74 47.06
N LEU A 206 -5.13 22.96 46.13
CA LEU A 206 -5.65 23.46 44.85
C LEU A 206 -7.11 23.90 45.06
N ASN A 207 -7.29 25.19 45.32
CA ASN A 207 -8.61 25.82 45.24
C ASN A 207 -8.92 26.12 43.77
N PHE A 208 -9.84 25.34 43.20
CA PHE A 208 -10.46 25.62 41.90
C PHE A 208 -11.56 26.67 42.13
N ARG A 209 -11.31 27.93 41.76
CA ARG A 209 -12.34 28.96 41.66
C ARG A 209 -12.22 29.61 40.29
N GLY A 210 -13.26 29.43 39.47
CA GLY A 210 -13.35 30.04 38.16
C GLY A 210 -13.56 31.54 38.21
N SER A 211 -13.34 32.20 37.07
CA SER A 211 -14.14 33.32 36.60
C SER A 211 -13.81 33.62 35.13
N THR A 212 -14.90 33.69 34.38
CA THR A 212 -15.21 34.42 33.14
C THR A 212 -14.50 35.77 32.95
N ALA A 213 -14.10 36.06 31.71
CA ALA A 213 -14.14 37.35 30.98
C ALA A 213 -13.28 37.17 29.69
N GLU A 214 -13.86 37.15 28.48
CA GLU A 214 -14.13 38.33 27.62
C GLU A 214 -12.91 39.23 27.38
N GLY A 215 -12.50 39.34 26.11
CA GLY A 215 -11.59 40.38 25.60
C GLY A 215 -10.68 39.92 24.46
N PRO A 216 -10.81 40.45 23.23
CA PRO A 216 -9.95 40.12 22.10
C PRO A 216 -8.72 41.04 22.08
N THR A 217 -7.56 40.48 21.76
CA THR A 217 -6.37 41.25 21.40
C THR A 217 -5.92 40.87 20.00
N GLU A 218 -6.08 41.83 19.08
CA GLU A 218 -5.38 41.86 17.80
C GLU A 218 -3.86 41.85 18.04
N GLU A 219 -3.14 40.96 17.35
CA GLU A 219 -1.70 41.11 17.20
C GLU A 219 -1.28 40.92 15.74
N LYS A 220 -0.93 42.05 15.11
CA LYS A 220 -0.15 42.18 13.87
C LYS A 220 1.24 41.57 14.05
N LYS A 221 1.70 40.79 13.08
CA LYS A 221 3.07 40.80 12.49
C LYS A 221 3.11 39.75 11.35
N ARG A 222 3.32 40.15 10.09
CA ARG A 222 4.61 40.50 9.45
C ARG A 222 5.48 39.25 9.27
N ILE A 223 5.51 38.70 8.04
CA ILE A 223 6.60 37.94 7.37
C ILE A 223 6.28 38.11 5.87
N GLU A 224 6.96 39.01 5.15
CA GLU A 224 8.26 38.88 4.47
C GLU A 224 8.25 38.00 3.21
N ASN A 225 8.40 38.72 2.09
CA ASN A 225 8.68 38.26 0.74
C ASN A 225 9.98 37.45 0.70
N ASN A 226 9.95 36.30 0.03
CA ASN A 226 11.16 35.72 -0.57
C ASN A 226 10.92 35.52 -2.08
N LYS A 227 11.60 36.38 -2.85
CA LYS A 227 11.83 36.25 -4.29
C LYS A 227 13.27 35.76 -4.46
N GLU A 228 13.44 34.51 -4.88
CA GLU A 228 14.65 33.98 -5.53
C GLU A 228 14.12 32.85 -6.44
N GLY A 229 14.51 32.63 -7.68
CA GLY A 229 15.52 33.21 -8.54
C GLY A 229 15.61 32.23 -9.72
N VAL A 230 15.13 32.64 -10.89
CA VAL A 230 15.24 31.90 -12.15
C VAL A 230 16.61 32.20 -12.76
N ASN A 231 17.37 31.15 -13.07
CA ASN A 231 18.45 31.02 -14.07
C ASN A 231 18.73 29.50 -14.16
N GLY A 232 18.65 28.75 -15.26
CA GLY A 232 18.93 29.07 -16.66
C GLY A 232 20.36 28.63 -17.01
N ALA A 233 20.57 27.38 -17.46
CA ALA A 233 21.73 26.97 -18.27
C ALA A 233 21.54 25.57 -18.87
N MET A 234 21.37 25.53 -20.20
CA MET A 234 21.66 24.37 -21.04
C MET A 234 23.17 24.16 -21.13
N ASP A 235 23.59 22.90 -21.21
CA ASP A 235 24.75 22.35 -21.94
C ASP A 235 24.94 20.92 -21.39
N GLY A 236 24.84 19.85 -22.16
CA GLY A 236 25.78 19.46 -23.19
C GLY A 236 26.12 17.97 -22.98
N ASN A 237 25.55 17.11 -23.81
CA ASN A 237 26.00 15.72 -23.99
C ASN A 237 27.17 15.77 -24.98
N PRO A 238 28.29 15.05 -24.73
CA PRO A 238 28.45 13.85 -25.55
C PRO A 238 29.17 12.70 -24.84
N GLY A 239 28.61 11.50 -25.03
CA GLY A 239 29.37 10.33 -25.46
C GLY A 239 30.20 9.60 -24.41
N GLN A 240 29.73 8.40 -24.04
CA GLN A 240 30.61 7.27 -23.78
C GLN A 240 29.85 5.96 -24.02
N THR A 241 30.24 5.28 -25.09
CA THR A 241 29.94 3.89 -25.39
C THR A 241 30.63 3.01 -24.35
N ALA A 242 29.86 2.41 -23.45
CA ALA A 242 30.33 1.31 -22.60
C ALA A 242 29.59 0.05 -23.01
N GLU A 243 30.30 -0.80 -23.76
CA GLU A 243 29.92 -2.17 -24.04
C GLU A 243 29.51 -2.85 -22.73
N THR A 244 28.21 -3.07 -22.58
CA THR A 244 27.66 -3.75 -21.42
C THR A 244 27.88 -5.24 -21.64
N TRP A 245 29.00 -5.74 -21.13
CA TRP A 245 29.23 -7.15 -20.97
C TRP A 245 28.12 -7.72 -20.09
N VAL A 246 27.26 -8.54 -20.72
CA VAL A 246 26.24 -9.33 -20.04
C VAL A 246 26.96 -10.31 -19.12
N ASN A 247 27.07 -9.96 -17.83
CA ASN A 247 27.46 -10.92 -16.80
C ASN A 247 26.29 -11.89 -16.62
N LEU A 248 26.39 -13.05 -17.26
CA LEU A 248 25.53 -14.19 -16.97
C LEU A 248 25.75 -14.62 -15.51
N PRO A 249 24.68 -14.90 -14.75
CA PRO A 249 24.80 -15.38 -13.38
C PRO A 249 25.57 -16.71 -13.34
N PRO A 250 26.32 -16.98 -12.25
CA PRO A 250 27.06 -18.23 -12.11
C PRO A 250 26.09 -19.41 -12.18
N GLU A 251 26.44 -20.40 -13.00
CA GLU A 251 25.65 -21.60 -13.24
C GLU A 251 25.21 -22.22 -11.91
N SER A 252 23.90 -22.25 -11.66
CA SER A 252 23.35 -22.88 -10.48
C SER A 252 23.59 -24.40 -10.52
N ALA A 253 23.70 -25.05 -9.36
CA ALA A 253 23.87 -26.51 -9.27
C ALA A 253 22.79 -27.30 -10.06
N ALA A 254 21.62 -26.70 -10.32
CA ALA A 254 20.57 -27.29 -11.14
C ALA A 254 20.96 -27.41 -12.62
N THR A 255 21.69 -26.45 -13.19
CA THR A 255 22.12 -26.50 -14.60
C THR A 255 23.25 -27.51 -14.81
N GLU A 256 24.11 -27.72 -13.81
CA GLU A 256 25.13 -28.78 -13.85
C GLU A 256 24.50 -30.18 -13.78
N ALA A 257 23.46 -30.35 -12.94
CA ALA A 257 22.74 -31.62 -12.82
C ALA A 257 22.05 -32.03 -14.14
N VAL A 258 21.44 -31.07 -14.85
CA VAL A 258 20.81 -31.32 -16.16
C VAL A 258 21.86 -31.67 -17.21
N ARG A 259 23.01 -30.99 -17.22
CA ARG A 259 24.12 -31.30 -18.15
C ARG A 259 24.66 -32.71 -17.92
N LYS A 260 24.93 -33.09 -16.67
CA LYS A 260 25.38 -34.46 -16.30
C LYS A 260 24.35 -35.53 -16.67
N ALA A 261 23.07 -35.25 -16.49
CA ALA A 261 22.01 -36.18 -16.89
C ALA A 261 22.00 -36.39 -18.41
N MET A 262 22.13 -35.32 -19.20
CA MET A 262 22.16 -35.41 -20.66
C MET A 262 23.40 -36.14 -21.19
N GLU A 263 24.57 -35.97 -20.56
CA GLU A 263 25.78 -36.72 -20.90
C GLU A 263 25.63 -38.22 -20.60
N ALA A 264 24.99 -38.58 -19.49
CA ALA A 264 24.75 -39.99 -19.13
C ALA A 264 23.81 -40.71 -20.11
N PHE A 265 22.85 -39.99 -20.71
CA PHE A 265 21.96 -40.55 -21.74
C PHE A 265 22.62 -40.68 -23.11
N SER A 266 23.70 -39.94 -23.38
CA SER A 266 24.37 -39.93 -24.69
C SER A 266 25.43 -41.04 -24.83
N LEU A 267 25.77 -41.73 -23.73
CA LEU A 267 26.80 -42.78 -23.67
C LEU A 267 26.22 -44.21 -23.54
N ALA A 268 24.89 -44.36 -23.59
CA ALA A 268 24.17 -45.64 -23.57
C ALA A 268 23.57 -45.95 -24.94
#